data_AF-A0A0F5VI59-F1
#
_entry.id   AF-A0A0F5VI59-F1
#
_cell.length_a   1.000
_cell.length_b   1.000
_cell.length_c   1.000
_cell.angle_alpha   90.00
_cell.angle_beta   90.00
_cell.angle_gamma   90.00
#
_symmetry.space_group_name_H-M   'P 1'
#
loop_
_entity.id
_entity.type
_entity.pdbx_description
1 polymer ?
#
loop_
_entity_poly.entity_id
_entity_poly.type
_entity_poly.pdbx_seq_one_letter_code
_entity_poly.pdbx_strand_id
1 'polypeptide(L)' 'ELIRALGAEGVRQVIEAQGEMRPFHTFQGQPAQRERPVEHQLRRFMGTHSGRKALYAQALVAHLDLERVPRPLDRLLAHV' A
#
# COMPACT_ATOMS: atom_id res chain seq x y z
N GLU A 1 -5.63 -6.98 -0.57
CA GLU A 1 -5.35 -7.65 0.72
C GLU A 1 -4.46 -6.83 1.63
N LEU A 2 -3.16 -6.60 1.35
CA LEU A 2 -2.28 -5.81 2.25
C LEU A 2 -2.80 -4.39 2.56
N ILE A 3 -3.26 -3.64 1.54
CA ILE A 3 -3.88 -2.32 1.73
C ILE A 3 -5.13 -2.40 2.63
N ARG A 4 -5.91 -3.48 2.51
CA ARG A 4 -7.12 -3.68 3.32
C ARG A 4 -6.78 -4.02 4.77
N ALA A 5 -5.73 -4.80 4.99
CA ALA A 5 -5.26 -5.18 6.32
C ALA A 5 -4.61 -4.03 7.09
N LEU A 6 -3.80 -3.21 6.41
CA LEU A 6 -3.17 -2.02 7.01
C LEU A 6 -4.12 -0.82 7.11
N GLY A 7 -5.13 -0.77 6.24
CA GLY A 7 -5.97 0.41 6.07
C GLY A 7 -5.23 1.56 5.37
N ALA A 8 -5.98 2.59 4.95
CA ALA A 8 -5.41 3.72 4.23
C ALA A 8 -4.33 4.47 5.03
N GLU A 9 -4.51 4.60 6.35
CA GLU A 9 -3.56 5.28 7.21
C GLU A 9 -2.24 4.54 7.36
N GLY A 10 -2.26 3.23 7.61
CA GLY A 10 -1.03 2.42 7.68
C GLY A 10 -0.25 2.45 6.37
N VAL A 11 -0.95 2.45 5.22
CA VAL A 11 -0.30 2.60 3.92
C VAL A 11 0.31 4.00 3.73
N ARG A 12 -0.32 5.07 4.25
CA ARG A 12 0.29 6.42 4.24
C ARG A 12 1.57 6.48 5.05
N GLN A 13 1.60 5.86 6.24
CA GLN A 13 2.82 5.76 7.05
C GLN A 13 3.94 5.01 6.31
N VAL A 14 3.60 3.96 5.56
CA VAL A 14 4.58 3.26 4.70
C VAL A 14 5.12 4.20 3.62
N ILE A 15 4.25 5.00 2.96
CA ILE A 15 4.68 5.99 1.96
C ILE A 15 5.60 7.05 2.59
N GLU A 16 5.31 7.48 3.81
CA GLU A 16 6.14 8.39 4.59
C GLU A 16 7.51 7.78 4.91
N ALA A 17 7.56 6.54 5.38
CA ALA A 17 8.79 5.82 5.64
C ALA A 17 9.66 5.61 4.37
N GLN A 18 9.03 5.58 3.18
CA GLN A 18 9.75 5.56 1.90
C GLN A 18 10.19 6.97 1.42
N GLY A 19 9.83 8.04 2.14
CA GLY A 19 10.13 9.41 1.75
C GLY A 19 9.30 9.92 0.57
N GLU A 20 8.18 9.25 0.25
CA GLU A 20 7.42 9.49 -0.99
C GLU A 20 6.10 10.26 -0.79
N MET A 21 5.90 10.91 0.37
CA MET A 21 4.68 11.69 0.66
C MET A 21 4.47 12.84 -0.31
N ARG A 22 5.53 13.58 -0.65
CA ARG A 22 5.43 14.69 -1.63
C ARG A 22 5.01 14.17 -3.02
N PRO A 23 5.68 13.16 -3.62
CA PRO A 23 5.20 12.51 -4.83
C PRO A 23 3.75 12.02 -4.75
N PHE A 24 3.35 11.44 -3.61
CA PHE A 24 1.98 10.96 -3.41
C PHE A 24 0.97 12.11 -3.47
N HIS A 25 1.19 13.22 -2.77
CA HIS A 25 0.29 14.38 -2.84
C HIS A 25 0.18 14.98 -4.24
N THR A 26 1.29 15.07 -4.98
CA THR A 26 1.24 15.47 -6.39
C THR A 26 0.40 14.52 -7.22
N PHE A 27 0.52 13.21 -7.00
CA PHE A 27 -0.30 12.20 -7.66
C PHE A 27 -1.78 12.33 -7.29
N GLN A 28 -2.13 12.61 -6.03
CA GLN A 28 -3.52 12.81 -5.60
C GLN A 28 -4.18 14.01 -6.29
N GLY A 29 -3.42 15.08 -6.58
CA GLY A 29 -3.92 16.25 -7.27
C GLY A 29 -4.23 16.06 -8.76
N GLN A 30 -3.83 14.93 -9.36
CA GLN A 30 -4.04 14.68 -10.78
C GLN A 30 -5.54 14.53 -11.11
N PRO A 31 -6.05 15.08 -12.23
CA PRO A 31 -7.47 15.01 -12.59
C PRO A 31 -8.02 13.58 -12.60
N ALA A 32 -7.25 12.62 -13.11
CA ALA A 32 -7.65 11.22 -13.17
C ALA A 32 -7.64 10.49 -11.81
N GLN A 33 -7.15 11.12 -10.74
CA GLN A 33 -7.00 10.50 -9.42
C GLN A 33 -7.79 11.20 -8.32
N ARG A 34 -7.92 12.54 -8.37
CA ARG A 34 -8.44 13.36 -7.26
C ARG A 34 -9.84 12.98 -6.78
N GLU A 35 -10.69 12.47 -7.68
CA GLU A 35 -12.07 12.06 -7.37
C GLU A 35 -12.19 10.57 -7.01
N ARG A 36 -11.09 9.81 -7.06
CA ARG A 36 -11.09 8.39 -6.73
C ARG A 36 -11.02 8.20 -5.21
N PRO A 37 -11.60 7.12 -4.65
CA PRO A 37 -11.39 6.75 -3.25
C PRO A 37 -9.91 6.61 -2.90
N VAL A 38 -9.52 6.95 -1.67
CA VAL A 38 -8.11 6.99 -1.25
C VAL A 38 -7.41 5.65 -1.44
N GLU A 39 -8.09 4.52 -1.19
CA GLU A 39 -7.55 3.17 -1.37
C GLU A 39 -7.24 2.88 -2.85
N HIS A 40 -8.04 3.43 -3.76
CA HIS A 40 -7.82 3.32 -5.20
C HIS A 40 -6.64 4.19 -5.65
N GLN A 41 -6.48 5.37 -5.05
CA GLN A 41 -5.32 6.23 -5.27
C GLN A 41 -4.04 5.55 -4.79
N LEU A 42 -4.02 5.01 -3.55
CA LEU A 42 -2.90 4.28 -2.98
C LEU A 42 -2.51 3.08 -3.85
N ARG A 43 -3.48 2.24 -4.23
CA ARG A 43 -3.24 1.10 -5.12
C ARG A 43 -2.64 1.52 -6.46
N ARG A 44 -3.12 2.64 -7.03
CA ARG A 44 -2.63 3.14 -8.32
C ARG A 44 -1.23 3.74 -8.20
N PHE A 45 -0.96 4.50 -7.14
CA PHE A 45 0.32 5.13 -6.84
C PHE A 45 1.46 4.10 -6.73
N MET A 46 1.21 2.97 -6.08
CA MET A 46 2.19 1.87 -5.97
C MET A 46 2.45 1.15 -7.31
N GLY A 47 1.68 1.46 -8.36
CA GLY A 47 1.82 0.89 -9.70
C GLY A 47 2.15 1.93 -10.79
N THR A 48 2.70 3.09 -10.43
CA THR A 48 3.03 4.16 -11.39
C THR A 48 4.29 3.87 -12.21
N HIS A 49 5.22 3.07 -11.69
CA HIS A 49 6.46 2.71 -12.37
C HIS A 49 6.77 1.22 -12.21
N SER A 50 7.60 0.71 -13.12
CA SER A 50 8.16 -0.64 -13.00
C SER A 50 8.91 -0.80 -11.67
N GLY A 51 8.87 -1.99 -11.09
CA GLY A 51 9.53 -2.30 -9.81
C GLY A 51 8.79 -1.82 -8.55
N ARG A 52 8.04 -0.70 -8.60
CA ARG A 52 7.36 -0.14 -7.41
C ARG A 52 6.42 -1.12 -6.72
N LYS A 53 5.72 -1.96 -7.48
CA LYS A 53 4.83 -2.97 -6.89
C LYS A 53 5.57 -3.95 -5.97
N ALA A 54 6.77 -4.39 -6.36
CA ALA A 54 7.56 -5.31 -5.54
C ALA A 54 8.13 -4.60 -4.31
N LEU A 55 8.66 -3.38 -4.51
CA LEU A 55 9.17 -2.53 -3.43
C LEU A 55 8.09 -2.27 -2.37
N TYR A 56 6.90 -1.83 -2.79
CA TYR A 56 5.82 -1.58 -1.85
C TYR A 56 5.25 -2.85 -1.24
N ALA A 57 5.21 -3.98 -1.95
CA ALA A 57 4.80 -5.24 -1.32
C ALA A 57 5.69 -5.59 -0.13
N GLN A 58 7.02 -5.46 -0.29
CA GLN A 58 7.98 -5.68 0.81
C GLN A 58 7.79 -4.65 1.94
N ALA A 59 7.69 -3.37 1.61
CA ALA A 59 7.52 -2.31 2.60
C ALA A 59 6.22 -2.45 3.40
N LEU A 60 5.11 -2.81 2.75
CA LEU A 60 3.82 -3.04 3.40
C LEU A 60 3.88 -4.25 4.34
N VAL A 61 4.54 -5.34 3.94
CA VAL A 61 4.73 -6.52 4.80
C VAL A 61 5.57 -6.17 6.02
N ALA A 62 6.62 -5.36 5.88
CA ALA A 62 7.45 -4.93 7.00
C ALA A 62 6.71 -4.08 8.05
N HIS A 63 5.59 -3.44 7.66
CA HIS A 63 4.73 -2.64 8.55
C HIS A 63 3.48 -3.41 9.00
N LEU A 64 3.31 -4.65 8.55
CA LEU A 64 2.17 -5.46 8.91
C LEU A 64 2.39 -6.06 10.29
N ASP A 65 1.49 -5.75 11.21
CA ASP A 65 1.38 -6.46 12.48
C ASP A 65 1.04 -7.93 12.22
N LEU A 66 1.77 -8.85 12.85
CA LEU A 66 1.56 -10.29 12.70
C LEU A 66 0.16 -10.73 13.17
N GLU A 67 -0.48 -9.96 14.05
CA GLU A 67 -1.88 -10.19 14.44
C GLU A 67 -2.90 -9.73 13.38
N ARG A 68 -2.46 -8.98 12.37
CA ARG A 68 -3.29 -8.42 11.29
C ARG A 68 -2.99 -9.03 9.93
N VAL A 69 -2.39 -10.22 9.89
CA VAL A 69 -2.10 -10.92 8.64
C VAL A 69 -3.41 -11.20 7.87
N PRO A 70 -3.51 -10.82 6.59
CA PRO A 70 -4.67 -11.15 5.77
C PRO A 70 -4.94 -12.65 5.78
N ARG A 71 -6.19 -13.06 5.99
CA ARG A 71 -6.61 -14.49 6.01
C ARG A 71 -6.04 -15.34 4.88
N PRO A 72 -5.91 -14.87 3.62
CA PRO A 72 -5.27 -15.66 2.57
C PRO A 72 -3.79 -15.97 2.83
N LEU A 73 -3.04 -15.05 3.44
CA LEU A 73 -1.63 -15.24 3.78
C LEU A 73 -1.47 -16.13 5.02
N ASP A 74 -2.31 -15.93 6.04
CA ASP A 74 -2.34 -16.77 7.24
C ASP A 74 -2.61 -18.24 6.87
N ARG A 75 -3.62 -18.48 6.02
CA ARG A 75 -3.90 -19.81 5.49
C ARG A 75 -2.72 -20.36 4.70
N LEU A 76 -2.07 -19.57 3.84
CA LEU A 76 -0.92 -20.06 3.09
C LEU A 76 0.16 -20.58 4.05
N LEU A 77 0.52 -19.81 5.08
CA LEU A 77 1.53 -20.19 6.07
C LEU A 77 1.14 -21.42 6.88
N ALA A 78 -0.14 -21.60 7.22
CA ALA A 78 -0.62 -22.78 7.93
C ALA A 78 -0.56 -24.09 7.10
N HIS A 79 -0.26 -24.02 5.80
CA HIS A 79 -0.12 -25.17 4.90
C HIS A 79 1.35 -25.43 4.46
N VAL A 80 2.33 -24.72 5.03
CA VAL A 80 3.78 -24.92 4.79
C VAL A 80 4.42 -25.59 5.99
#